data_AF-A0A6P5WX17-F1
#
_entry.id   AF-A0A6P5WX17-F1
#
_cell.length_a   1.000
_cell.length_b   1.000
_cell.length_c   1.000
_cell.angle_alpha   90.00
_cell.angle_beta   90.00
_cell.angle_gamma   90.00
#
_symmetry.space_group_name_H-M   'P 1'
#
loop_
_entity.id
_entity.type
_entity.pdbx_description
1 polymer ?
#
loop_
_entity_poly.entity_id
_entity_poly.type
_entity_poly.pdbx_seq_one_letter_code
_entity_poly.pdbx_strand_id
1 'polypeptide(L)'
;MLSTDYSPLEGTPTKTNNQGLKAKKERQLLKIMMRYNEEKEAKKEAFRKYLESSGVLDALTKVLVALYEQNEKPSSALEFVQQKLGGPTASEYEKLQAEISDLQTKYNELLGKHENTCKELEELKNLHSLPSTKETINGEAPKDEV
;
A
#
# COMPACT_ATOMS: atom_id res chain seq x y z
N MET A 1 -95.83 -46.53 1.07
CA MET A 1 -95.06 -45.64 0.18
C MET A 1 -93.89 -45.10 0.98
N LEU A 2 -92.67 -45.54 0.64
CA LEU A 2 -91.41 -45.32 1.38
C LEU A 2 -90.43 -44.53 0.49
N SER A 3 -89.44 -43.92 1.16
CA SER A 3 -88.30 -43.11 0.66
C SER A 3 -88.64 -41.63 0.49
N THR A 4 -88.41 -40.75 1.46
CA THR A 4 -87.16 -40.39 2.18
C THR A 4 -86.05 -39.90 1.24
N ASP A 5 -85.93 -38.58 1.22
CA ASP A 5 -84.77 -37.70 1.04
C ASP A 5 -83.45 -38.31 0.58
N TYR A 6 -82.94 -37.80 -0.54
CA TYR A 6 -81.49 -37.61 -0.71
C TYR A 6 -81.22 -36.57 -1.80
N SER A 7 -80.92 -35.33 -1.40
CA SER A 7 -80.14 -34.40 -2.21
C SER A 7 -78.68 -34.55 -1.85
N PRO A 8 -77.83 -34.99 -2.79
CA PRO A 8 -76.45 -34.53 -2.73
C PRO A 8 -75.89 -34.22 -4.12
N LEU A 9 -75.17 -33.11 -4.22
CA LEU A 9 -73.72 -33.18 -4.09
C LEU A 9 -73.16 -31.76 -4.03
N GLU A 10 -72.38 -31.54 -2.98
CA GLU A 10 -71.51 -30.39 -2.84
C GLU A 10 -70.52 -30.29 -4.00
N GLY A 11 -70.20 -29.04 -4.35
CA GLY A 11 -69.03 -28.68 -5.13
C GLY A 11 -68.57 -27.29 -4.70
N THR A 12 -68.19 -27.13 -3.43
CA THR A 12 -67.53 -25.92 -2.95
C THR A 12 -66.10 -25.83 -3.52
N PRO A 13 -65.52 -24.61 -3.62
CA PRO A 13 -64.44 -24.33 -4.55
C PRO A 13 -63.10 -24.94 -4.12
N THR A 14 -62.40 -25.46 -5.13
CA THR A 14 -60.99 -25.86 -5.20
C THR A 14 -60.06 -25.14 -4.22
N LYS A 15 -59.77 -25.78 -3.07
CA LYS A 15 -58.58 -25.50 -2.25
C LYS A 15 -57.42 -26.41 -2.65
N THR A 16 -56.74 -26.17 -3.78
CA THR A 16 -55.53 -26.98 -4.09
C THR A 16 -54.35 -26.24 -4.72
N ASN A 17 -54.45 -24.95 -5.07
CA ASN A 17 -53.31 -24.28 -5.74
C ASN A 17 -52.29 -23.64 -4.76
N ASN A 18 -52.73 -23.20 -3.58
CA ASN A 18 -51.87 -22.42 -2.67
C ASN A 18 -50.78 -23.25 -1.96
N GLN A 19 -51.04 -24.53 -1.67
CA GLN A 19 -50.08 -25.42 -1.03
C GLN A 19 -48.91 -25.79 -1.95
N GLY A 20 -49.21 -26.09 -3.23
CA GLY A 20 -48.17 -26.33 -4.24
C GLY A 20 -47.30 -25.11 -4.50
N LEU A 21 -47.91 -23.92 -4.51
CA LEU A 21 -47.19 -22.66 -4.68
C LEU A 21 -46.29 -22.32 -3.49
N LYS A 22 -46.75 -22.61 -2.26
CA LYS A 22 -45.93 -22.47 -1.03
C LYS A 22 -44.72 -23.41 -1.05
N ALA A 23 -44.93 -24.70 -1.33
CA ALA A 23 -43.84 -25.66 -1.41
C ALA A 23 -42.82 -25.33 -2.51
N LYS A 24 -43.28 -24.80 -3.65
CA LYS A 24 -42.40 -24.35 -4.75
C LYS A 24 -41.55 -23.14 -4.33
N LYS A 25 -42.12 -22.18 -3.58
CA LYS A 25 -41.40 -21.04 -3.02
C LYS A 25 -40.35 -21.47 -1.98
N GLU A 26 -40.68 -22.40 -1.08
CA GLU A 26 -39.73 -22.92 -0.09
C GLU A 26 -38.56 -23.65 -0.73
N ARG A 27 -38.81 -24.50 -1.75
CA ARG A 27 -37.74 -25.13 -2.53
C ARG A 27 -36.86 -24.11 -3.26
N GLN A 28 -37.46 -23.05 -3.80
CA GLN A 28 -36.72 -21.99 -4.47
C GLN A 28 -35.84 -21.20 -3.48
N LEU A 29 -36.38 -20.89 -2.29
CA LEU A 29 -35.66 -20.21 -1.23
C LEU A 29 -34.49 -21.05 -0.73
N LEU A 30 -34.68 -22.36 -0.54
CA LEU A 30 -33.63 -23.29 -0.13
C LEU A 30 -32.49 -23.34 -1.16
N LYS A 31 -32.81 -23.36 -2.46
CA LYS A 31 -31.80 -23.30 -3.53
C LYS A 31 -31.02 -21.99 -3.54
N ILE A 32 -31.66 -20.86 -3.27
CA ILE A 32 -30.97 -19.57 -3.17
C ILE A 32 -30.03 -19.57 -1.96
N MET A 33 -30.50 -20.05 -0.82
CA MET A 33 -29.70 -20.12 0.41
C MET A 33 -28.50 -21.06 0.25
N MET A 34 -28.68 -22.22 -0.40
CA MET A 34 -27.59 -23.16 -0.70
C MET A 34 -26.53 -22.53 -1.61
N ARG A 35 -26.94 -21.87 -2.71
CA ARG A 35 -25.99 -21.18 -3.61
C ARG A 35 -25.24 -20.05 -2.91
N TYR A 36 -25.92 -19.26 -2.09
CA TYR A 36 -25.27 -18.21 -1.29
C TYR A 36 -24.21 -18.79 -0.34
N ASN A 37 -24.51 -19.92 0.30
CA ASN A 37 -23.55 -20.58 1.16
C ASN A 37 -22.38 -21.19 0.37
N GLU A 38 -22.64 -21.82 -0.77
CA GLU A 38 -21.60 -22.33 -1.69
C GLU A 38 -20.66 -21.22 -2.16
N GLU A 39 -21.20 -20.07 -2.59
CA GLU A 39 -20.40 -18.90 -2.97
C GLU A 39 -19.57 -18.35 -1.81
N LYS A 40 -20.14 -18.32 -0.59
CA LYS A 40 -19.43 -17.90 0.63
C LYS A 40 -18.26 -18.84 0.95
N GLU A 41 -18.50 -20.15 0.89
CA GLU A 41 -17.45 -21.14 1.17
C GLU A 41 -16.40 -21.16 0.05
N ALA A 42 -16.78 -20.97 -1.22
CA ALA A 42 -15.83 -20.82 -2.32
C ALA A 42 -14.89 -19.62 -2.14
N LYS A 43 -15.42 -18.47 -1.67
CA LYS A 43 -14.59 -17.29 -1.35
C LYS A 43 -13.61 -17.56 -0.21
N LYS A 44 -14.05 -18.23 0.86
CA LYS A 44 -13.16 -18.61 1.98
C LYS A 44 -12.07 -19.58 1.52
N GLU A 45 -12.43 -20.56 0.72
CA GLU A 45 -11.50 -21.55 0.18
C GLU A 45 -10.47 -20.90 -0.74
N ALA A 46 -10.89 -19.98 -1.61
CA ALA A 46 -9.99 -19.22 -2.46
C ALA A 46 -9.00 -18.38 -1.62
N PHE A 47 -9.46 -17.74 -0.55
CA PHE A 47 -8.58 -16.98 0.34
C PHE A 47 -7.60 -17.90 1.08
N ARG A 48 -8.05 -19.06 1.57
CA ARG A 48 -7.17 -20.06 2.20
C ARG A 48 -6.08 -20.52 1.23
N LYS A 49 -6.47 -20.93 0.02
CA LYS A 49 -5.51 -21.34 -1.02
C LYS A 49 -4.53 -20.23 -1.36
N TYR A 50 -4.97 -18.98 -1.41
CA TYR A 50 -4.07 -17.84 -1.62
C TYR A 50 -3.01 -17.73 -0.50
N LEU A 51 -3.41 -17.84 0.76
CA LEU A 51 -2.47 -17.80 1.89
C LEU A 51 -1.50 -19.00 1.89
N GLU A 52 -1.97 -20.17 1.47
CA GLU A 52 -1.12 -21.37 1.29
C GLU A 52 -0.13 -21.17 0.12
N SER A 53 -0.62 -20.78 -1.06
CA SER A 53 0.21 -20.65 -2.27
C SER A 53 1.20 -19.49 -2.21
N SER A 54 0.87 -18.41 -1.49
CA SER A 54 1.77 -17.28 -1.27
C SER A 54 2.82 -17.54 -0.18
N GLY A 55 2.73 -18.67 0.53
CA GLY A 55 3.65 -19.02 1.61
C GLY A 55 3.42 -18.25 2.92
N VAL A 56 2.36 -17.42 3.02
CA VAL A 56 2.05 -16.65 4.23
C VAL A 56 1.83 -17.56 5.42
N LEU A 57 1.11 -18.68 5.25
CA LEU A 57 0.87 -19.63 6.34
C LEU A 57 2.16 -20.30 6.81
N ASP A 58 3.05 -20.67 5.90
CA ASP A 58 4.34 -21.28 6.23
C ASP A 58 5.24 -20.30 6.98
N ALA A 59 5.32 -19.06 6.52
CA ALA A 59 6.06 -18.00 7.19
C ALA A 59 5.53 -17.75 8.61
N LEU A 60 4.22 -17.56 8.77
CA LEU A 60 3.61 -17.36 10.10
C LEU A 60 3.84 -18.56 11.02
N THR A 61 3.72 -19.77 10.49
CA THR A 61 3.97 -21.01 11.26
C THR A 61 5.41 -21.06 11.74
N LYS A 62 6.39 -20.80 10.87
CA LYS A 62 7.82 -20.78 11.23
C LYS A 62 8.12 -19.75 12.31
N VAL A 63 7.52 -18.56 12.25
CA VAL A 63 7.70 -17.52 13.27
C VAL A 63 7.12 -17.95 14.62
N LEU A 64 5.93 -18.54 14.63
CA LEU A 64 5.30 -19.04 15.86
C LEU A 64 6.08 -20.22 16.46
N VAL A 65 6.61 -21.13 15.63
CA VAL A 65 7.51 -22.21 16.07
C VAL A 65 8.78 -21.62 16.68
N ALA A 66 9.43 -20.68 16.00
CA ALA A 66 10.64 -20.03 16.53
C ALA A 66 10.39 -19.30 17.85
N LEU A 67 9.20 -18.71 18.05
CA LEU A 67 8.79 -18.09 19.31
C LEU A 67 8.50 -19.13 20.40
N TYR A 68 7.91 -20.27 20.03
CA TYR A 68 7.67 -21.37 20.94
C TYR A 68 8.98 -21.99 21.45
N GLU A 69 9.95 -22.19 20.56
CA GLU A 69 11.26 -22.79 20.83
C GLU A 69 12.20 -21.88 21.64
N GLN A 70 11.90 -20.58 21.79
CA GLN A 70 12.69 -19.70 22.65
C GLN A 70 12.69 -20.21 24.10
N ASN A 71 13.89 -20.56 24.59
CA ASN A 71 14.15 -21.00 25.97
C ASN A 71 13.78 -19.91 26.98
N GLU A 72 14.10 -18.66 26.67
CA GLU A 72 13.70 -17.48 27.43
C GLU A 72 12.72 -16.66 26.57
N LYS A 73 11.50 -16.43 27.07
CA LYS A 73 10.51 -15.71 26.28
C LYS A 73 10.92 -14.25 26.10
N PRO A 74 10.88 -13.72 24.86
CA PRO A 74 11.23 -12.32 24.64
C PRO A 74 10.29 -11.43 25.45
N SER A 75 10.84 -10.33 25.97
CA SER A 75 10.09 -9.31 26.71
C SER A 75 8.90 -8.76 25.91
N SER A 76 9.04 -8.69 24.57
CA SER A 76 7.98 -8.37 23.63
C SER A 76 7.85 -9.44 22.55
N ALA A 77 6.80 -10.26 22.64
CA ALA A 77 6.47 -11.25 21.61
C ALA A 77 6.12 -10.59 20.27
N LEU A 78 5.52 -9.40 20.29
CA LEU A 78 5.14 -8.67 19.09
C LEU A 78 6.36 -8.18 18.31
N GLU A 79 7.36 -7.62 18.99
CA GLU A 79 8.61 -7.19 18.34
C GLU A 79 9.37 -8.38 17.75
N PHE A 80 9.41 -9.51 18.47
CA PHE A 80 10.01 -10.75 17.96
C PHE A 80 9.36 -11.20 16.64
N VAL A 81 8.02 -11.18 16.58
CA VAL A 81 7.27 -11.54 15.37
C VAL A 81 7.57 -10.56 14.23
N GLN A 82 7.56 -9.25 14.50
CA GLN A 82 7.87 -8.23 13.50
C GLN A 82 9.29 -8.42 12.92
N GLN A 83 10.28 -8.63 13.78
CA GLN A 83 11.66 -8.90 13.37
C GLN A 83 11.78 -10.17 12.52
N LYS A 84 11.13 -11.27 12.93
CA LYS A 84 11.20 -12.54 12.21
C LYS A 84 10.46 -12.53 10.87
N LEU A 85 9.49 -11.64 10.69
CA LEU A 85 8.81 -11.39 9.41
C LEU A 85 9.54 -10.37 8.52
N GLY A 86 10.67 -9.82 8.97
CA GLY A 86 11.47 -8.85 8.21
C GLY A 86 10.96 -7.41 8.28
N GLY A 87 10.11 -7.10 9.27
CA GLY A 87 9.72 -5.72 9.56
C GLY A 87 10.85 -4.95 10.25
N PRO A 88 11.06 -3.66 9.95
CA PRO A 88 12.03 -2.84 10.65
C PRO A 88 11.63 -2.70 12.12
N THR A 89 12.60 -2.81 13.01
CA THR A 89 12.42 -2.52 14.44
C THR A 89 12.20 -1.03 14.67
N ALA A 90 11.61 -0.67 15.80
CA ALA A 90 11.49 0.73 16.21
C ALA A 90 12.85 1.44 16.23
N SER A 91 13.90 0.78 16.74
CA SER A 91 15.25 1.34 16.77
C SER A 91 15.84 1.54 15.37
N GLU A 92 15.65 0.60 14.45
CA GLU A 92 16.11 0.77 13.06
C GLU A 92 15.36 1.90 12.36
N TYR A 93 14.06 2.04 12.60
CA TYR A 93 13.26 3.13 12.07
C TYR A 93 13.74 4.49 12.61
N GLU A 94 13.97 4.60 13.91
CA GLU A 94 14.50 5.81 14.55
C GLU A 94 15.89 6.18 14.02
N LYS A 95 16.79 5.19 13.87
CA LYS A 95 18.13 5.41 13.27
C LYS A 95 18.02 5.93 11.84
N LEU A 96 17.17 5.30 11.02
CA LEU A 96 16.97 5.73 9.64
C LEU A 96 16.40 7.15 9.56
N GLN A 97 15.50 7.51 10.47
CA GLN A 97 14.95 8.86 10.54
C GLN A 97 16.01 9.90 10.93
N ALA A 98 16.90 9.57 11.87
CA ALA A 98 18.03 10.41 12.22
C ALA A 98 19.00 10.60 11.04
N GLU A 99 19.33 9.52 10.32
CA GLU A 99 20.19 9.59 9.13
C GLU A 99 19.59 10.49 8.04
N ILE A 100 18.28 10.40 7.79
CA ILE A 100 17.58 11.28 6.84
C ILE A 100 17.71 12.75 7.27
N SER A 101 17.49 13.04 8.55
CA SER A 101 17.60 14.41 9.10
C SER A 101 19.02 14.97 8.99
N ASP A 102 20.03 14.15 9.31
CA ASP A 102 21.44 14.53 9.21
C ASP A 102 21.84 14.80 7.75
N LEU A 103 21.37 13.95 6.83
CA LEU A 103 21.67 14.09 5.41
C LEU A 103 20.99 15.33 4.81
N GLN A 104 19.76 15.64 5.22
CA GLN A 104 19.07 16.88 4.86
C GLN A 104 19.80 18.12 5.36
N THR A 105 20.29 18.08 6.60
CA THR A 105 21.10 19.18 7.17
C THR A 105 22.36 19.42 6.34
N LYS A 106 23.12 18.36 6.05
CA LYS A 106 24.34 18.44 5.23
C LYS A 106 24.07 18.93 3.82
N TYR A 107 22.97 18.47 3.21
CA TYR A 107 22.56 18.92 1.88
C TYR A 107 22.28 20.42 1.86
N ASN A 108 21.51 20.92 2.83
CA ASN A 108 21.17 22.34 2.92
C ASN A 108 22.41 23.21 3.19
N GLU A 109 23.31 22.76 4.06
CA GLU A 109 24.57 23.45 4.32
C GLU A 109 25.43 23.55 3.04
N LEU A 110 25.57 22.42 2.32
CA LEU A 110 26.36 22.37 1.10
C LEU A 110 25.74 23.23 -0.01
N LEU A 111 24.41 23.20 -0.13
CA LEU A 111 23.66 24.04 -1.07
C LEU A 111 23.89 25.52 -0.77
N GLY A 112 23.80 25.93 0.50
CA GLY A 112 24.07 27.30 0.91
C GLY A 112 25.52 27.75 0.62
N LYS A 113 26.50 26.88 0.86
CA LYS A 113 27.90 27.17 0.49
C LYS A 113 28.07 27.34 -1.01
N HIS A 114 27.47 26.45 -1.81
CA HIS A 114 27.51 26.52 -3.26
C HIS A 114 26.90 27.83 -3.78
N GLU A 115 25.72 28.22 -3.28
CA GLU A 115 25.07 29.49 -3.64
C GLU A 115 25.95 30.71 -3.32
N ASN A 116 26.60 30.73 -2.16
CA ASN A 116 27.50 31.82 -1.77
C ASN A 116 28.73 31.89 -2.67
N THR A 117 29.39 30.76 -2.93
CA THR A 117 30.55 30.72 -3.83
C THR A 117 30.19 31.15 -5.26
N CYS A 118 29.02 30.76 -5.77
CA CYS A 118 28.56 31.23 -7.08
C CYS A 118 28.39 32.75 -7.13
N LYS A 119 27.81 33.35 -6.09
CA LYS A 119 27.67 34.82 -5.99
C LYS A 119 29.03 35.51 -5.97
N GLU A 120 29.96 35.04 -5.13
CA GLU A 120 31.32 35.59 -5.06
C GLU A 120 32.06 35.52 -6.40
N LEU A 121 31.91 34.41 -7.13
CA LEU A 121 32.50 34.26 -8.46
C LEU A 121 31.88 35.23 -9.49
N GLU A 122 30.58 35.45 -9.42
CA GLU A 122 29.88 36.41 -10.30
C GLU A 122 30.33 37.84 -10.01
N GLU A 123 30.45 38.22 -8.74
CA GLU A 123 30.96 39.53 -8.31
C GLU A 123 32.40 39.77 -8.79
N LEU A 124 33.29 38.79 -8.63
CA LEU A 124 34.67 38.87 -9.11
C LEU A 124 34.74 38.98 -10.63
N LYS A 125 33.90 38.23 -11.36
CA LYS A 125 33.82 38.32 -12.83
C LYS A 125 33.38 39.70 -13.30
N ASN A 126 32.41 40.30 -12.62
CA ASN A 126 31.91 41.64 -12.93
C ASN A 126 32.95 42.74 -12.66
N LEU A 127 33.82 42.57 -11.65
CA LEU A 127 34.93 43.48 -11.38
C LEU A 127 36.08 43.36 -12.41
N HIS A 128 36.26 42.18 -13.00
CA HIS A 128 37.33 41.94 -13.99
C HIS A 128 36.97 42.37 -15.42
N SER A 129 35.73 42.82 -15.69
CA SER A 129 35.28 43.22 -17.03
C SER A 129 35.41 44.72 -17.36
N LEU A 130 36.13 45.55 -16.59
CA LEU A 130 36.46 46.92 -17.00
C LEU A 130 37.77 46.96 -17.83
N PRO A 131 37.78 47.59 -19.03
CA PRO A 131 38.98 47.70 -19.84
C PRO A 131 39.95 48.69 -19.17
N SER A 132 41.10 48.19 -18.69
CA SER A 132 42.20 49.05 -18.24
C SER A 132 42.78 49.79 -19.46
N THR A 133 42.43 51.07 -19.55
CA THR A 133 43.07 52.08 -20.40
C THR A 133 44.57 52.09 -20.18
N LYS A 134 45.33 51.80 -21.24
CA LYS A 134 46.73 52.19 -21.36
C LYS A 134 46.86 53.13 -22.55
N GLU A 135 46.61 54.41 -22.31
CA GLU A 135 47.30 55.47 -23.06
C GLU A 135 48.52 55.89 -22.23
N THR A 136 49.71 55.75 -22.80
CA THR A 136 50.81 56.68 -22.52
C THR A 136 51.50 56.97 -23.84
N ILE A 137 51.44 58.25 -24.14
CA ILE A 137 51.90 58.98 -25.30
C ILE A 137 53.42 59.11 -25.19
N ASN A 138 54.14 58.90 -26.29
CA ASN A 138 55.46 59.45 -26.64
C ASN A 138 55.64 59.07 -28.13
N GLY A 139 55.56 59.96 -29.11
CA GLY A 139 56.29 61.20 -29.25
C GLY A 139 57.12 61.09 -30.54
N GLU A 140 56.52 61.52 -31.66
CA GLU A 140 57.13 62.21 -32.80
C GLU A 140 58.41 61.64 -33.49
N ALA A 141 58.18 60.94 -34.61
CA ALA A 141 58.82 60.96 -35.96
C ALA A 141 60.06 61.86 -36.29
N PRO A 142 60.75 61.71 -37.47
CA PRO A 142 61.01 60.55 -38.37
C PRO A 142 62.41 60.54 -39.10
N LYS A 143 62.59 59.59 -40.07
CA LYS A 143 63.50 59.59 -41.27
C LYS A 143 65.00 59.29 -41.04
N ASP A 144 65.79 58.66 -41.92
CA ASP A 144 65.75 58.09 -43.29
C ASP A 144 66.98 57.15 -43.44
N GLU A 145 66.98 56.26 -44.47
CA GLU A 145 68.11 55.63 -45.23
C GLU A 145 69.37 55.09 -44.49
N VAL A 146 69.90 53.88 -44.72
CA VAL A 146 70.30 53.18 -45.97
C VAL A 146 70.27 51.67 -45.75
#